data_AF-A0A482ZMW9-F1
#
_entry.id   AF-A0A482ZMW9-F1
#
_cell.length_a   1.000
_cell.length_b   1.000
_cell.length_c   1.000
_cell.angle_alpha   90.00
_cell.angle_beta   90.00
_cell.angle_gamma   90.00
#
_symmetry.space_group_name_H-M   'P 1'
#
loop_
_entity.id
_entity.type
_entity.pdbx_description
1 polymer ?
#
loop_
_entity_poly.entity_id
_entity_poly.type
_entity_poly.pdbx_seq_one_letter_code
_entity_poly.pdbx_strand_id
1 'polypeptide(L)' 'MDSAIVYLKPLSNSKVTNVPIFEQVVKAAFSQRRKTLRNCLKYLLLQEQTSIDLSQRAEMLEVKDFITLAHDYETQL' A
#
# COMPACT_ATOMS: atom_id res chain seq x y z
N MET A 1 -25.10 17.95 -6.02
CA MET A 1 -23.99 17.68 -6.94
C MET A 1 -23.12 18.91 -6.87
N ASP A 2 -22.06 18.84 -6.08
CA ASP A 2 -21.20 19.99 -5.83
C ASP A 2 -19.95 19.85 -6.68
N SER A 3 -19.46 20.97 -7.20
CA SER A 3 -18.24 21.01 -8.02
C SER A 3 -17.02 21.25 -7.14
N ALA A 4 -15.89 20.62 -7.47
CA ALA A 4 -14.60 20.81 -6.79
C ALA A 4 -13.47 21.03 -7.82
N ILE A 5 -12.53 21.90 -7.49
CA ILE A 5 -11.28 22.10 -8.26
C ILE A 5 -10.16 21.41 -7.50
N VAL A 6 -9.41 20.53 -8.16
CA VAL A 6 -8.26 19.81 -7.60
C VAL A 6 -7.00 20.21 -8.36
N TYR A 7 -5.95 20.60 -7.62
CA TYR A 7 -4.63 20.87 -8.16
C TYR A 7 -3.64 19.81 -7.65
N LEU A 8 -2.99 19.10 -8.57
CA LEU A 8 -1.97 18.11 -8.26
C LEU A 8 -0.61 18.66 -8.68
N LYS A 9 0.31 18.77 -7.73
CA LYS A 9 1.71 19.12 -7.99
C LYS A 9 2.58 17.86 -7.83
N PRO A 10 3.31 17.44 -8.87
CA PRO A 10 4.27 16.35 -8.75
C PRO A 10 5.29 16.65 -7.65
N LEU A 11 5.63 15.62 -6.87
CA LEU A 11 6.72 15.72 -5.91
C LEU A 11 8.05 15.77 -6.67
N SER A 12 8.97 16.62 -6.23
CA SER A 12 10.30 16.74 -6.84
C SER A 12 11.11 15.45 -6.73
N ASN A 13 10.92 14.69 -5.63
CA ASN A 13 11.52 13.39 -5.41
C ASN A 13 10.43 12.38 -5.04
N SER A 14 10.44 11.21 -5.67
CA SER A 14 9.58 10.10 -5.30
C SER A 14 9.99 9.56 -3.94
N LYS A 15 9.00 9.29 -3.07
CA LYS A 15 9.23 8.53 -1.82
C LYS A 15 9.20 7.01 -2.05
N VAL A 16 8.78 6.57 -3.23
CA VAL A 16 8.74 5.17 -3.65
C VAL A 16 10.00 4.88 -4.45
N THR A 17 10.83 3.97 -3.94
CA THR A 17 12.07 3.55 -4.59
C THR A 17 11.80 2.59 -5.76
N ASN A 18 10.94 1.59 -5.54
CA ASN A 18 10.58 0.59 -6.54
C ASN A 18 9.08 0.68 -6.89
N VAL A 19 8.78 1.40 -7.97
CA VAL A 19 7.40 1.67 -8.41
C VAL A 19 6.64 0.39 -8.80
N PRO A 20 7.20 -0.55 -9.57
CA PRO A 20 6.53 -1.82 -9.87
C PRO A 20 6.08 -2.62 -8.64
N ILE A 21 6.97 -2.76 -7.65
CA ILE A 21 6.66 -3.48 -6.39
C ILE A 21 5.57 -2.73 -5.62
N PHE A 22 5.68 -1.40 -5.52
CA PHE A 22 4.67 -0.58 -4.86
C PHE A 22 3.29 -0.71 -5.52
N GLU A 23 3.22 -0.67 -6.86
CA GLU A 23 1.98 -0.87 -7.60
C GLU A 23 1.37 -2.24 -7.32
N GLN A 24 2.19 -3.31 -7.32
CA GLN A 24 1.74 -4.67 -7.03
C GLN A 24 1.13 -4.78 -5.62
N VAL A 25 1.81 -4.24 -4.60
CA VAL A 25 1.34 -4.28 -3.21
C VAL A 25 0.05 -3.48 -3.04
N VAL A 26 -0.02 -2.25 -3.58
CA VAL A 26 -1.23 -1.41 -3.51
C VAL A 26 -2.40 -2.10 -4.21
N LYS A 27 -2.18 -2.65 -5.41
CA LYS A 27 -3.22 -3.36 -6.16
C LYS A 27 -3.73 -4.58 -5.41
N ALA A 28 -2.84 -5.36 -4.81
CA ALA A 28 -3.21 -6.52 -4.01
C ALA A 28 -4.02 -6.09 -2.77
N ALA A 29 -3.57 -5.07 -2.04
CA ALA A 29 -4.25 -4.54 -0.86
C ALA A 29 -5.69 -4.09 -1.14
N PHE A 30 -5.93 -3.43 -2.28
CA PHE A 30 -7.26 -2.94 -2.68
C PHE A 30 -8.09 -3.93 -3.52
N SER A 31 -7.57 -5.14 -3.78
CA SER A 31 -8.27 -6.17 -4.57
C SER A 31 -9.61 -6.60 -3.94
N GLN A 32 -9.69 -6.56 -2.60
CA GLN A 32 -10.89 -6.89 -1.83
C GLN A 32 -11.17 -5.80 -0.78
N ARG A 33 -11.82 -4.71 -1.19
CA ARG A 33 -12.01 -3.48 -0.39
C ARG A 33 -12.60 -3.65 1.01
N ARG A 34 -13.36 -4.73 1.27
CA ARG A 34 -13.96 -5.00 2.59
C ARG A 34 -13.19 -6.03 3.43
N LYS A 35 -12.09 -6.58 2.91
CA LYS A 35 -11.25 -7.55 3.61
C LYS A 35 -10.03 -6.87 4.22
N THR A 36 -9.51 -7.48 5.27
CA THR A 36 -8.29 -7.06 5.93
C THR A 36 -7.08 -7.31 5.04
N LEU A 37 -6.01 -6.55 5.25
CA LEU A 37 -4.76 -6.69 4.52
C LEU A 37 -4.18 -8.10 4.62
N ARG A 38 -4.36 -8.77 5.76
CA ARG A 38 -3.98 -10.18 5.93
C ARG A 38 -4.58 -11.09 4.87
N ASN A 39 -5.83 -10.85 4.48
CA ASN A 39 -6.48 -11.64 3.43
C ASN A 39 -6.02 -11.22 2.03
N CYS A 40 -5.85 -9.92 1.81
CA CYS A 40 -5.45 -9.35 0.53
C CYS A 40 -4.00 -9.65 0.16
N LEU A 41 -3.10 -9.64 1.15
CA LEU A 41 -1.65 -9.75 1.00
C LEU A 41 -1.09 -11.12 1.36
N LYS A 42 -1.91 -12.12 1.73
CA LYS A 42 -1.43 -13.44 2.21
C LYS A 42 -0.40 -14.17 1.34
N TYR A 43 -0.35 -13.87 0.04
CA TYR A 43 0.61 -14.45 -0.91
C TYR A 43 1.84 -13.57 -1.18
N LEU A 44 1.82 -12.34 -0.68
CA LEU A 44 2.90 -11.37 -0.82
C LEU A 44 3.63 -11.17 0.50
N LEU A 45 2.89 -11.03 1.60
CA LEU A 45 3.44 -10.64 2.89
C LEU A 45 2.62 -11.18 4.07
N LEU A 46 3.32 -11.69 5.08
CA LEU A 46 2.78 -12.16 6.34
C LEU A 46 3.02 -11.13 7.46
N GLN A 47 2.24 -11.23 8.53
CA GLN A 47 2.30 -10.26 9.64
C GLN A 47 3.69 -10.18 10.29
N GLU A 48 4.44 -11.27 10.29
CA GLU A 48 5.80 -11.35 10.86
C GLU A 48 6.86 -10.63 10.01
N GLN A 49 6.54 -10.31 8.75
CA GLN A 49 7.47 -9.70 7.80
C GLN A 49 7.34 -8.17 7.74
N THR A 50 6.41 -7.58 8.50
CA THR A 50 6.18 -6.13 8.52
C THR A 50 5.77 -5.65 9.91
N SER A 51 6.12 -4.41 10.24
CA SER A 51 5.61 -3.74 11.42
C SER A 51 4.17 -3.22 11.25
N ILE A 52 3.62 -3.26 10.03
CA ILE A 52 2.26 -2.78 9.74
C ILE A 52 1.23 -3.82 10.20
N ASP A 53 0.20 -3.38 10.90
CA ASP A 53 -0.88 -4.26 11.33
C ASP A 53 -1.77 -4.68 10.14
N LEU A 54 -1.62 -5.94 9.73
CA LEU A 54 -2.37 -6.52 8.62
C LEU A 54 -3.82 -6.87 9.00
N SER A 55 -4.22 -6.67 10.26
CA SER A 55 -5.63 -6.77 10.67
C SER A 55 -6.48 -5.61 10.14
N GLN A 56 -5.86 -4.49 9.75
CA GLN A 56 -6.53 -3.33 9.19
C GLN A 56 -6.97 -3.54 7.73
N ARG A 57 -7.86 -2.69 7.24
CA ARG A 57 -8.25 -2.65 5.80
C ARG A 57 -7.38 -1.64 5.07
N ALA A 58 -7.18 -1.84 3.76
CA ALA A 58 -6.33 -0.97 2.95
C ALA A 58 -6.71 0.53 3.01
N GLU A 59 -8.00 0.85 3.09
CA GLU A 59 -8.48 2.25 3.20
C GLU A 59 -8.18 2.92 4.56
N MET A 60 -7.71 2.17 5.55
CA MET A 60 -7.34 2.69 6.88
C MET A 60 -5.86 3.08 6.96
N LEU A 61 -5.06 2.71 5.95
CA LEU A 61 -3.62 2.98 5.91
C LEU A 61 -3.32 4.32 5.24
N GLU A 62 -2.25 4.95 5.67
CA GLU A 62 -1.67 6.11 4.99
C GLU A 62 -0.74 5.66 3.85
N VAL A 63 -0.44 6.59 2.93
CA VAL A 63 0.48 6.33 1.80
C VAL A 63 1.84 5.84 2.28
N LYS A 64 2.35 6.36 3.40
CA LYS A 64 3.64 5.94 3.97
C LYS A 64 3.65 4.46 4.37
N ASP A 65 2.51 3.92 4.81
CA ASP A 65 2.40 2.53 5.25
C ASP A 65 2.50 1.59 4.04
N PHE A 66 1.95 1.99 2.90
CA PHE A 66 2.13 1.26 1.63
C PHE A 66 3.57 1.29 1.14
N ILE A 67 4.31 2.38 1.39
CA ILE A 67 5.74 2.46 1.04
C ILE A 67 6.51 1.45 1.90
N THR A 68 6.22 1.40 3.20
CA THR A 68 6.81 0.40 4.11
C THR A 68 6.46 -1.02 3.68
N LEU A 69 5.19 -1.32 3.39
CA LEU A 69 4.77 -2.65 2.92
C LEU A 69 5.48 -3.07 1.62
N ALA A 70 5.68 -2.13 0.69
CA ALA A 70 6.42 -2.40 -0.54
C ALA A 70 7.91 -2.70 -0.27
N HIS A 71 8.53 -1.94 0.63
CA HIS A 71 9.92 -2.16 1.03
C HIS A 71 10.12 -3.50 1.78
N ASP A 72 9.20 -3.80 2.70
CA ASP A 72 9.20 -5.06 3.45
C ASP A 72 9.05 -6.24 2.49
N TYR A 73 8.16 -6.14 1.49
CA TYR A 73 7.99 -7.17 0.47
C TYR A 73 9.23 -7.35 -0.40
N GLU A 74 9.84 -6.24 -0.85
CA GLU A 74 11.07 -6.26 -1.64
C GLU A 74 12.23 -6.95 -0.91
N THR A 75 12.32 -6.80 0.42
CA THR A 75 13.39 -7.42 1.24
C THR A 75 13.24 -8.95 1.37
N GLN A 76 12.06 -9.50 1.07
CA GLN A 76 11.81 -10.95 1.13
C GLN A 76 12.06 -11.67 -0.20
N LEU A 77 12.36 -10.93 -1.28
CA LEU A 77 12.73 -11.47 -2.59
C LEU A 77 14.20 -11.87 -2.62
#